data_AF-A0A1H1SP66-F1
#
_entry.id   AF-A0A1H1SP66-F1
#
_cell.length_a   1.000
_cell.length_b   1.000
_cell.length_c   1.000
_cell.angle_alpha   90.00
_cell.angle_beta   90.00
_cell.angle_gamma   90.00
#
_symmetry.space_group_name_H-M   'P 1'
#
loop_
_entity.id
_entity.type
_entity.pdbx_description
1 polymer ?
#
loop_
_entity_poly.entity_id
_entity_poly.type
_entity_poly.pdbx_seq_one_letter_code
_entity_poly.pdbx_strand_id
1 'polypeptide(L)'
;MSSLLPPSSTALESALEKVATRFDGIPVPLRQIWNADTCPENLLPWLARAVSVDVWDTNWSSEQKRAAIKTSIEVHRRKGTIGAVLEALRALGFEARVQEWFNQVPQAPEYTYRLILEASQTGFSRSDIDLLLMMVDNTKNLRSHLTHMAPIIQTQAGPRTASVAGLGSELTLTPGIEQEISILPGFFSAEALINNVTNYALAQTLGN
;
A
#
# COMPACT_ATOMS: atom_id res chain seq x y z
N MET A 1 22.77 -26.87 -49.12
CA MET A 1 21.80 -26.04 -49.88
C MET A 1 21.86 -26.48 -51.33
N SER A 2 20.69 -26.62 -51.95
CA SER A 2 20.57 -26.82 -53.41
C SER A 2 20.87 -25.50 -54.11
N SER A 3 21.64 -25.56 -55.20
CA SER A 3 21.89 -24.41 -56.10
C SER A 3 20.55 -23.83 -56.57
N LEU A 4 20.39 -22.50 -56.46
CA LEU A 4 19.25 -21.78 -57.01
C LEU A 4 19.47 -21.43 -58.49
N LEU A 5 20.69 -21.62 -59.00
CA LEU A 5 21.03 -21.40 -60.40
C LEU A 5 20.44 -22.49 -61.32
N PRO A 6 20.04 -22.12 -62.55
CA PRO A 6 19.63 -23.09 -63.57
C PRO A 6 20.81 -23.95 -64.06
N PRO A 7 20.54 -25.11 -64.70
CA PRO A 7 21.59 -26.03 -65.15
C PRO A 7 22.56 -25.44 -66.19
N SER A 8 22.15 -24.37 -66.88
CA SER A 8 22.93 -23.69 -67.91
C SER A 8 23.85 -22.59 -67.36
N SER A 9 23.99 -22.47 -66.05
CA SER A 9 24.74 -21.37 -65.44
C SER A 9 26.24 -21.44 -65.67
N THR A 10 26.84 -20.26 -65.84
CA THR A 10 28.27 -20.13 -66.10
C THR A 10 29.12 -20.31 -64.84
N ALA A 11 30.42 -20.55 -65.02
CA ALA A 11 31.35 -20.69 -63.90
C ALA A 11 31.43 -19.42 -63.03
N LEU A 12 31.29 -18.23 -63.63
CA LEU A 12 31.25 -16.95 -62.92
C LEU A 12 29.98 -16.82 -62.06
N GLU A 13 28.82 -17.18 -62.62
CA GLU A 13 27.55 -17.17 -61.87
C GLU A 13 27.61 -18.13 -60.67
N SER A 14 28.14 -19.34 -60.88
CA SER A 14 28.34 -20.32 -59.80
C SER A 14 29.31 -19.82 -58.74
N ALA A 15 30.36 -19.08 -59.13
CA ALA A 15 31.29 -18.46 -58.18
C ALA A 15 30.62 -17.32 -57.41
N LEU A 16 29.78 -16.52 -58.06
CA LEU A 16 29.03 -15.43 -57.44
C LEU A 16 28.00 -15.95 -56.43
N GLU A 17 27.28 -17.02 -56.74
CA GLU A 17 26.33 -17.68 -55.83
C GLU A 17 27.03 -18.18 -54.55
N LYS A 18 28.23 -18.76 -54.67
CA LYS A 18 29.03 -19.19 -53.52
C LYS A 18 29.48 -18.03 -52.61
N VAL A 19 29.66 -16.83 -53.17
CA VAL A 19 29.98 -15.64 -52.38
C VAL A 19 28.70 -15.07 -51.75
N ALA A 20 27.60 -15.03 -52.51
CA ALA A 20 26.32 -14.48 -52.07
C ALA A 20 25.64 -15.31 -50.97
N THR A 21 25.83 -16.64 -50.96
CA THR A 21 25.31 -17.53 -49.91
C THR A 21 25.81 -17.21 -48.50
N ARG A 22 26.89 -16.42 -48.34
CA ARG A 22 27.31 -15.91 -47.02
C ARG A 22 26.26 -15.01 -46.35
N PHE A 23 25.41 -14.32 -47.13
CA PHE A 23 24.41 -13.41 -46.57
C PHE A 23 23.24 -14.15 -45.91
N ASP A 24 22.88 -15.34 -46.42
CA ASP A 24 21.83 -16.19 -45.81
C ASP A 24 22.26 -16.77 -44.46
N GLY A 25 23.57 -16.85 -44.20
CA GLY A 25 24.12 -17.39 -42.96
C GLY A 25 24.15 -16.41 -41.79
N ILE A 26 23.73 -15.16 -41.98
CA ILE A 26 23.74 -14.16 -40.91
C ILE A 26 22.66 -14.55 -39.88
N PRO A 27 23.01 -14.85 -38.63
CA PRO A 27 22.02 -15.19 -37.62
C PRO A 27 21.13 -13.98 -37.35
N VAL A 28 19.82 -14.15 -37.53
CA VAL A 28 18.80 -13.13 -37.24
C VAL A 28 17.97 -13.61 -36.04
N PRO A 29 18.45 -13.43 -34.79
CA PRO A 29 17.83 -14.00 -33.59
C PRO A 29 16.62 -13.18 -33.09
N LEU A 30 15.77 -12.66 -33.98
CA LEU A 30 14.64 -11.79 -33.61
C LEU A 30 13.68 -12.46 -32.61
N ARG A 31 13.41 -13.75 -32.80
CA ARG A 31 12.56 -14.53 -31.88
C ARG A 31 13.17 -14.68 -30.48
N GLN A 32 14.49 -14.78 -30.39
CA GLN A 32 15.18 -14.92 -29.12
C GLN A 32 15.17 -13.60 -28.34
N ILE A 33 15.32 -12.47 -29.05
CA ILE A 33 15.30 -11.12 -28.46
C ILE A 33 13.92 -10.79 -27.89
N TRP A 34 12.84 -11.25 -28.52
CA TRP A 34 11.46 -10.99 -28.07
C TRP A 34 10.97 -11.96 -26.98
N ASN A 35 11.80 -12.90 -26.53
CA ASN A 35 11.45 -13.85 -25.48
C ASN A 35 12.30 -13.56 -24.23
N ALA A 36 11.62 -13.22 -23.13
CA ALA A 36 12.25 -12.89 -21.86
C ALA A 36 13.13 -14.01 -21.29
N ASP A 37 12.97 -15.28 -21.66
CA ASP A 37 13.84 -16.38 -21.18
C ASP A 37 15.09 -16.56 -22.03
N THR A 38 14.99 -16.36 -23.33
CA THR A 38 16.09 -16.62 -24.27
C THR A 38 16.86 -15.37 -24.68
N CYS A 39 16.35 -14.18 -24.33
CA CYS A 39 16.98 -12.92 -24.71
C CYS A 39 18.35 -12.77 -24.01
N PRO A 40 19.41 -12.39 -24.74
CA PRO A 40 20.71 -12.04 -24.15
C PRO A 40 20.57 -10.96 -23.09
N GLU A 41 21.32 -11.09 -21.98
CA GLU A 41 21.15 -10.20 -20.81
C GLU A 41 21.40 -8.72 -21.12
N ASN A 42 22.38 -8.44 -21.97
CA ASN A 42 22.71 -7.10 -22.44
C ASN A 42 21.57 -6.42 -23.23
N LEU A 43 20.62 -7.19 -23.75
CA LEU A 43 19.45 -6.69 -24.50
C LEU A 43 18.17 -6.63 -23.67
N LEU A 44 18.15 -7.18 -22.45
CA LEU A 44 16.99 -7.13 -21.56
C LEU A 44 16.47 -5.71 -21.29
N PRO A 45 17.31 -4.67 -21.08
CA PRO A 45 16.81 -3.31 -20.87
C PRO A 45 16.03 -2.76 -22.07
N TRP A 46 16.40 -3.16 -23.29
CA TRP A 46 15.70 -2.76 -24.51
C TRP A 46 14.37 -3.48 -24.65
N LEU A 47 14.33 -4.78 -24.33
CA LEU A 47 13.09 -5.55 -24.28
C LEU A 47 12.14 -4.98 -23.21
N ALA A 48 12.65 -4.66 -22.02
CA ALA A 48 11.88 -4.04 -20.94
C ALA A 48 11.26 -2.71 -21.36
N ARG A 49 12.02 -1.87 -22.05
CA ARG A 49 11.50 -0.63 -22.63
C ARG A 49 10.41 -0.90 -23.66
N ALA A 50 10.59 -1.90 -24.52
CA ALA A 50 9.63 -2.23 -25.57
C ALA A 50 8.28 -2.72 -25.02
N VAL A 51 8.27 -3.35 -23.84
CA VAL A 51 7.04 -3.77 -23.13
C VAL A 51 6.63 -2.79 -22.02
N SER A 52 7.21 -1.58 -22.02
CA SER A 52 6.90 -0.48 -21.10
C SER A 52 7.02 -0.81 -19.61
N VAL A 53 8.01 -1.59 -19.18
CA VAL A 53 8.20 -1.88 -17.73
C VAL A 53 8.31 -0.57 -16.93
N ASP A 54 7.40 -0.36 -15.97
CA ASP A 54 7.30 0.87 -15.17
C ASP A 54 8.49 1.07 -14.20
N VAL A 55 8.97 0.00 -13.56
CA VAL A 55 10.10 0.03 -12.61
C VAL A 55 11.24 -0.86 -13.11
N TRP A 56 12.44 -0.29 -13.24
CA TRP A 56 13.62 -1.00 -13.71
C TRP A 56 14.86 -0.58 -12.93
N ASP A 57 15.56 -1.56 -12.33
CA ASP A 57 16.84 -1.35 -11.66
C ASP A 57 17.95 -2.13 -12.37
N THR A 58 19.06 -1.44 -12.65
CA THR A 58 20.26 -2.02 -13.25
C THR A 58 20.93 -3.06 -12.37
N ASN A 59 20.77 -2.94 -11.04
CA ASN A 59 21.38 -3.82 -10.05
C ASN A 59 20.60 -5.13 -9.82
N TRP A 60 19.41 -5.27 -10.41
CA TRP A 60 18.65 -6.51 -10.33
C TRP A 60 19.38 -7.68 -10.97
N SER A 61 19.20 -8.86 -10.38
CA SER A 61 19.60 -10.13 -10.98
C SER A 61 18.93 -10.34 -12.34
N SER A 62 19.53 -11.18 -13.18
CA SER A 62 18.98 -11.49 -14.50
C SER A 62 17.56 -12.08 -14.39
N GLU A 63 17.30 -12.88 -13.36
CA GLU A 63 16.02 -13.50 -13.05
C GLU A 63 14.96 -12.45 -12.70
N GLN A 64 15.29 -11.49 -11.84
CA GLN A 64 14.39 -10.39 -11.47
C GLN A 64 14.03 -9.52 -12.68
N LYS A 65 15.02 -9.19 -13.52
CA LYS A 65 14.81 -8.46 -14.77
C LYS A 65 13.86 -9.19 -15.71
N ARG A 66 14.05 -10.50 -15.89
CA ARG A 66 13.18 -11.34 -16.74
C ARG A 66 11.78 -11.47 -16.16
N ALA A 67 11.65 -11.62 -14.84
CA ALA A 67 10.37 -11.68 -14.16
C ALA A 67 9.57 -10.40 -14.37
N ALA A 68 10.20 -9.23 -14.17
CA ALA A 68 9.55 -7.92 -14.37
C ALA A 68 9.00 -7.74 -15.80
N ILE A 69 9.76 -8.17 -16.82
CA ILE A 69 9.34 -8.15 -18.23
C ILE A 69 8.13 -9.06 -18.46
N LYS A 70 8.13 -10.28 -17.89
CA LYS A 70 7.01 -11.22 -18.04
C LYS A 70 5.74 -10.70 -17.38
N THR A 71 5.86 -10.09 -16.20
CA THR A 71 4.72 -9.60 -15.44
C THR A 71 4.15 -8.31 -16.00
N SER A 72 4.95 -7.48 -16.69
CA SER A 72 4.52 -6.15 -17.14
C SER A 72 3.29 -6.20 -18.05
N ILE A 73 3.21 -7.18 -18.94
CA ILE A 73 2.08 -7.33 -19.87
C ILE A 73 0.77 -7.52 -19.10
N GLU A 74 0.76 -8.41 -18.10
CA GLU A 74 -0.45 -8.69 -17.34
C GLU A 74 -0.83 -7.52 -16.43
N VAL A 75 0.16 -6.83 -15.85
CA VAL A 75 -0.06 -5.60 -15.09
C VAL A 75 -0.70 -4.53 -15.96
N HIS A 76 -0.16 -4.28 -17.16
CA HIS A 76 -0.72 -3.29 -18.08
C HIS A 76 -2.12 -3.64 -18.57
N ARG A 77 -2.44 -4.93 -18.75
CA ARG A 77 -3.79 -5.37 -19.15
C ARG A 77 -4.85 -5.06 -18.09
N ARG A 78 -4.47 -5.04 -16.82
CA ARG A 78 -5.37 -4.79 -15.68
C ARG A 78 -5.31 -3.35 -15.17
N LYS A 79 -4.31 -2.56 -15.60
CA LYS A 79 -4.15 -1.15 -15.24
C LYS A 79 -5.44 -0.37 -15.53
N GLY A 80 -5.81 0.53 -14.63
CA GLY A 80 -7.07 1.27 -14.68
C GLY A 80 -8.28 0.58 -14.06
N THR A 81 -8.16 -0.69 -13.64
CA THR A 81 -9.21 -1.37 -12.87
C THR A 81 -9.11 -1.06 -11.37
N ILE A 82 -10.23 -1.17 -10.67
CA ILE A 82 -10.27 -1.10 -9.19
C ILE A 82 -9.31 -2.15 -8.60
N GLY A 83 -9.29 -3.36 -9.18
CA GLY A 83 -8.40 -4.44 -8.75
C GLY A 83 -6.93 -4.07 -8.83
N ALA A 84 -6.49 -3.43 -9.92
CA ALA A 84 -5.11 -2.99 -10.07
C ALA A 84 -4.72 -1.91 -9.04
N VAL A 85 -5.62 -0.95 -8.75
CA VAL A 85 -5.38 0.05 -7.69
C VAL A 85 -5.25 -0.63 -6.33
N LEU A 86 -6.15 -1.57 -6.00
CA LEU A 86 -6.09 -2.31 -4.73
C LEU A 86 -4.85 -3.20 -4.61
N GLU A 87 -4.43 -3.85 -5.70
CA GLU A 87 -3.22 -4.68 -5.74
C GLU A 87 -1.95 -3.83 -5.57
N ALA A 88 -1.89 -2.68 -6.24
CA ALA A 88 -0.81 -1.70 -6.09
C ALA A 88 -0.67 -1.20 -4.65
N LEU A 89 -1.80 -0.90 -3.99
CA LEU A 89 -1.80 -0.47 -2.60
C LEU A 89 -1.39 -1.59 -1.64
N ARG A 90 -1.85 -2.82 -1.89
CA ARG A 90 -1.48 -4.00 -1.10
C ARG A 90 0.01 -4.31 -1.20
N ALA A 91 0.62 -4.12 -2.37
CA ALA A 91 2.06 -4.30 -2.56
C ALA A 91 2.90 -3.35 -1.68
N LEU A 92 2.35 -2.19 -1.31
CA LEU A 92 2.96 -1.23 -0.39
C LEU A 92 2.65 -1.53 1.09
N GLY A 93 1.89 -2.59 1.37
CA GLY A 93 1.47 -2.97 2.72
C GLY A 93 0.21 -2.27 3.22
N PHE A 94 -0.53 -1.58 2.35
CA PHE A 94 -1.76 -0.89 2.72
C PHE A 94 -2.99 -1.68 2.27
N GLU A 95 -3.92 -1.92 3.21
CA GLU A 95 -5.24 -2.44 2.87
C GLU A 95 -6.18 -1.28 2.55
N ALA A 96 -6.96 -1.44 1.49
CA ALA A 96 -7.83 -0.39 0.99
C ALA A 96 -9.17 -0.95 0.50
N ARG A 97 -10.21 -0.14 0.60
CA ARG A 97 -11.52 -0.36 0.01
C ARG A 97 -11.91 0.83 -0.85
N VAL A 98 -12.46 0.57 -2.03
CA VAL A 98 -12.94 1.61 -2.94
C VAL A 98 -14.44 1.76 -2.78
N GLN A 99 -14.91 2.99 -2.69
CA GLN A 99 -16.34 3.33 -2.68
C GLN A 99 -16.65 4.32 -3.80
N GLU A 100 -17.27 3.80 -4.84
CA GLU A 100 -17.73 4.56 -6.01
C GLU A 100 -18.87 5.53 -5.66
N TRP A 101 -19.01 6.61 -6.44
CA TRP A 101 -19.98 7.69 -6.23
C TRP A 101 -21.42 7.21 -6.00
N PHE A 102 -21.88 6.20 -6.74
CA PHE A 102 -23.23 5.65 -6.64
C PHE A 102 -23.46 4.81 -5.37
N ASN A 103 -22.38 4.40 -4.68
CA ASN A 103 -22.44 3.69 -3.40
C ASN A 103 -22.24 4.63 -2.20
N GLN A 104 -22.13 5.95 -2.42
CA GLN A 104 -21.97 6.94 -1.36
C GLN A 104 -23.32 7.50 -0.91
N VAL A 105 -23.44 7.83 0.38
CA VAL A 105 -24.63 8.47 0.97
C VAL A 105 -24.16 9.72 1.72
N PRO A 106 -24.50 10.94 1.26
CA PRO A 106 -25.21 11.25 0.01
C PRO A 106 -24.39 10.86 -1.24
N GLN A 107 -25.08 10.70 -2.37
CA GLN A 107 -24.46 10.33 -3.64
C GLN A 107 -23.49 11.42 -4.11
N ALA A 108 -22.27 11.01 -4.48
CA ALA A 108 -21.23 11.94 -4.94
C ALA A 108 -21.36 12.24 -6.45
N PRO A 109 -20.61 13.23 -6.99
CA PRO A 109 -20.62 13.52 -8.42
C PRO A 109 -20.22 12.30 -9.27
N GLU A 110 -20.75 12.23 -10.49
CA GLU A 110 -20.45 11.11 -11.41
C GLU A 110 -18.95 10.96 -11.66
N TYR A 111 -18.51 9.72 -11.90
CA TYR A 111 -17.11 9.37 -12.15
C TYR A 111 -16.14 9.68 -11.01
N THR A 112 -16.66 9.83 -9.78
CA THR A 112 -15.83 10.00 -8.59
C THR A 112 -15.80 8.76 -7.72
N TYR A 113 -14.71 8.58 -6.99
CA TYR A 113 -14.60 7.56 -5.97
C TYR A 113 -13.82 8.07 -4.77
N ARG A 114 -14.08 7.47 -3.61
CA ARG A 114 -13.27 7.65 -2.41
C ARG A 114 -12.57 6.36 -2.06
N LEU A 115 -11.39 6.49 -1.48
CA LEU A 115 -10.56 5.36 -1.09
C LEU A 115 -10.46 5.33 0.43
N ILE A 116 -10.90 4.23 1.01
CA ILE A 116 -10.90 4.00 2.45
C ILE A 116 -9.68 3.15 2.76
N LEU A 117 -8.72 3.71 3.47
CA LEU A 117 -7.50 2.99 3.88
C LEU A 117 -7.74 2.37 5.24
N GLU A 118 -7.35 1.12 5.43
CA GLU A 118 -7.41 0.44 6.71
C GLU A 118 -5.99 0.31 7.26
N ALA A 119 -5.74 0.96 8.40
CA ALA A 119 -4.46 0.92 9.08
C ALA A 119 -4.56 0.17 10.40
N SER A 120 -3.70 -0.83 10.55
CA SER A 120 -3.53 -1.59 11.79
C SER A 120 -2.38 -0.97 12.61
N GLN A 121 -2.76 -0.15 13.60
CA GLN A 121 -1.90 0.40 14.67
C GLN A 121 -0.79 1.39 14.29
N THR A 122 -0.41 1.53 13.02
CA THR A 122 0.52 2.57 12.55
C THR A 122 -0.23 3.68 11.82
N GLY A 123 -0.03 4.94 12.23
CA GLY A 123 -0.51 6.09 11.48
C GLY A 123 0.22 6.26 10.15
N PHE A 124 -0.35 7.04 9.23
CA PHE A 124 0.29 7.36 7.96
C PHE A 124 1.20 8.59 8.12
N SER A 125 2.47 8.49 7.70
CA SER A 125 3.31 9.66 7.51
C SER A 125 2.84 10.46 6.29
N ARG A 126 3.22 11.74 6.23
CA ARG A 126 2.96 12.58 5.03
C ARG A 126 3.63 12.01 3.78
N SER A 127 4.84 11.47 3.93
CA SER A 127 5.56 10.77 2.86
C SER A 127 4.76 9.59 2.30
N ASP A 128 4.05 8.88 3.17
CA ASP A 128 3.29 7.69 2.80
C ASP A 128 2.06 8.09 2.01
N ILE A 129 1.39 9.19 2.41
CA ILE A 129 0.25 9.74 1.67
C ILE A 129 0.67 10.21 0.26
N ASP A 130 1.80 10.90 0.14
CA ASP A 130 2.30 11.36 -1.16
C ASP A 130 2.62 10.17 -2.08
N LEU A 131 3.21 9.11 -1.51
CA LEU A 131 3.49 7.86 -2.23
C LEU A 131 2.20 7.13 -2.63
N LEU A 132 1.20 7.08 -1.75
CA LEU A 132 -0.12 6.50 -2.02
C LEU A 132 -0.83 7.22 -3.16
N LEU A 133 -0.85 8.56 -3.13
CA LEU A 133 -1.45 9.37 -4.19
C LEU A 133 -0.75 9.15 -5.52
N MET A 134 0.59 9.16 -5.54
CA MET A 134 1.38 8.87 -6.73
C MET A 134 1.04 7.48 -7.31
N MET A 135 0.95 6.46 -6.46
CA MET A 135 0.65 5.11 -6.89
C MET A 135 -0.77 4.98 -7.45
N VAL A 136 -1.74 5.63 -6.82
CA VAL A 136 -3.13 5.66 -7.29
C VAL A 136 -3.21 6.38 -8.64
N ASP A 137 -2.58 7.53 -8.79
CA ASP A 137 -2.60 8.28 -10.05
C ASP A 137 -1.94 7.54 -11.21
N ASN A 138 -0.85 6.81 -10.94
CA ASN A 138 -0.20 5.98 -11.94
C ASN A 138 -1.04 4.77 -12.36
N THR A 139 -1.94 4.29 -11.51
CA THR A 139 -2.65 3.01 -11.72
C THR A 139 -4.12 3.18 -12.10
N LYS A 140 -4.76 4.27 -11.67
CA LYS A 140 -6.19 4.53 -11.89
C LYS A 140 -6.48 4.76 -13.38
N ASN A 141 -7.75 4.59 -13.75
CA ASN A 141 -8.20 4.98 -15.08
C ASN A 141 -8.22 6.52 -15.21
N LEU A 142 -8.22 6.99 -16.46
CA LEU A 142 -8.29 8.43 -16.72
C LEU A 142 -9.67 9.02 -16.40
N ARG A 143 -10.73 8.22 -16.58
CA ARG A 143 -12.12 8.67 -16.40
C ARG A 143 -12.53 8.88 -14.94
N SER A 144 -12.02 8.07 -14.00
CA SER A 144 -12.44 8.11 -12.61
C SER A 144 -11.48 8.98 -11.79
N HIS A 145 -12.04 9.84 -10.96
CA HIS A 145 -11.29 10.81 -10.17
C HIS A 145 -11.40 10.48 -8.68
N LEU A 146 -10.24 10.41 -8.01
CA LEU A 146 -10.17 10.27 -6.56
C LEU A 146 -10.59 11.59 -5.93
N THR A 147 -11.64 11.60 -5.13
CA THR A 147 -12.08 12.82 -4.43
C THR A 147 -11.49 12.91 -3.04
N HIS A 148 -11.49 11.80 -2.29
CA HIS A 148 -11.04 11.75 -0.91
C HIS A 148 -10.37 10.42 -0.61
N MET A 149 -9.33 10.46 0.22
CA MET A 149 -8.68 9.30 0.82
C MET A 149 -8.91 9.38 2.34
N ALA A 150 -9.62 8.39 2.88
CA ALA A 150 -10.06 8.38 4.27
C ALA A 150 -9.35 7.25 5.03
N PRO A 151 -8.36 7.56 5.89
CA PRO A 151 -7.74 6.56 6.74
C PRO A 151 -8.67 6.19 7.91
N ILE A 152 -8.93 4.90 8.06
CA ILE A 152 -9.60 4.31 9.21
C ILE A 152 -8.51 3.58 10.02
N ILE A 153 -8.25 4.09 11.22
CA ILE A 153 -7.30 3.49 12.16
C ILE A 153 -8.11 2.70 13.18
N GLN A 154 -7.83 1.41 13.29
CA GLN A 154 -8.37 0.58 14.36
C GLN A 154 -7.30 0.38 15.43
N THR A 155 -7.50 0.99 16.59
CA THR A 155 -6.63 0.80 17.75
C THR A 155 -7.18 -0.31 18.63
N GLN A 156 -6.40 -1.38 18.82
CA GLN A 156 -6.73 -2.41 19.80
C GLN A 156 -6.09 -2.05 21.14
N ALA A 157 -6.84 -1.33 21.99
CA ALA A 157 -6.43 -1.09 23.38
C ALA A 157 -7.23 -2.01 24.30
N GLY A 158 -6.54 -2.90 25.02
CA GLY A 158 -7.16 -3.67 26.09
C GLY A 158 -7.42 -2.75 27.30
N PRO A 159 -8.62 -2.78 27.91
CA PRO A 159 -8.88 -1.98 29.10
C PRO A 159 -7.92 -2.41 30.21
N ARG A 160 -7.09 -1.48 30.70
CA ARG A 160 -6.30 -1.69 31.92
C ARG A 160 -7.11 -1.15 33.09
N THR A 161 -7.76 -2.05 33.81
CA THR A 161 -8.44 -1.73 35.06
C THR A 161 -7.46 -1.87 36.23
N ALA A 162 -7.43 -0.87 37.09
CA ALA A 162 -6.73 -0.94 38.37
C ALA A 162 -7.74 -0.63 39.47
N SER A 163 -7.84 -1.52 40.46
CA SER A 163 -8.67 -1.33 41.65
C SER A 163 -7.76 -1.17 42.86
N VAL A 164 -7.95 -0.11 43.64
CA VAL A 164 -7.33 0.04 44.96
C VAL A 164 -8.43 -0.10 46.01
N ALA A 165 -8.22 -0.97 47.00
CA ALA A 165 -9.07 -1.07 48.17
C ALA A 165 -8.29 -0.49 49.35
N GLY A 166 -8.66 0.72 49.78
CA GLY A 166 -8.17 1.31 51.02
C GLY A 166 -9.16 0.99 52.14
N LEU A 167 -8.67 0.51 53.29
CA LEU A 167 -9.51 0.26 54.45
C LEU A 167 -8.86 0.90 55.67
N GLY A 168 -9.49 1.99 56.14
CA GLY A 168 -9.11 2.73 57.33
C GLY A 168 -7.96 3.72 57.12
N SER A 169 -8.16 4.96 57.57
CA SER A 169 -7.09 5.89 57.89
C SER A 169 -7.18 6.18 59.39
N GLU A 170 -6.14 5.80 60.14
CA GLU A 170 -6.03 6.17 61.55
C GLU A 170 -5.15 7.42 61.65
N LEU A 171 -5.79 8.56 61.89
CA LEU A 171 -5.13 9.84 62.11
C LEU A 171 -5.10 10.12 63.61
N THR A 172 -3.96 9.83 64.25
CA THR A 172 -3.75 10.22 65.65
C THR A 172 -3.18 11.63 65.70
N LEU A 173 -4.01 12.60 66.11
CA LEU A 173 -3.59 13.99 66.29
C LEU A 173 -3.08 14.20 67.72
N THR A 174 -1.83 14.63 67.86
CA THR A 174 -1.25 14.99 69.17
C THR A 174 -1.43 16.50 69.40
N PRO A 175 -1.98 16.96 70.53
CA PRO A 175 -2.14 18.39 70.79
C PRO A 175 -0.77 19.10 70.92
N GLY A 176 -0.61 20.25 70.24
CA GLY A 176 0.50 21.19 70.49
C GLY A 176 1.50 21.43 69.36
N ILE A 177 1.31 20.85 68.18
CA ILE A 177 2.17 21.11 66.99
C ILE A 177 1.29 21.71 65.89
N GLU A 178 1.74 22.79 65.24
CA GLU A 178 1.08 23.33 64.04
C GLU A 178 1.05 22.25 62.95
N GLN A 179 -0.15 21.96 62.43
CA GLN A 179 -0.36 20.93 61.42
C GLN A 179 -0.60 21.59 60.06
N GLU A 180 0.26 21.29 59.09
CA GLU A 180 0.07 21.68 57.70
C GLU A 180 -0.66 20.56 56.94
N ILE A 181 -1.84 20.87 56.41
CA ILE A 181 -2.64 19.94 55.61
C ILE A 181 -2.29 20.16 54.14
N SER A 182 -1.58 19.21 53.53
CA SER A 182 -1.36 19.20 52.08
C SER A 182 -2.20 18.10 51.44
N ILE A 183 -3.21 18.52 50.66
CA ILE A 183 -4.15 17.62 50.01
C ILE A 183 -3.56 17.20 48.66
N LEU A 184 -3.25 15.91 48.49
CA LEU A 184 -2.76 15.38 47.21
C LEU A 184 -3.91 15.31 46.19
N PRO A 185 -3.81 15.98 45.03
CA PRO A 185 -4.92 16.17 44.09
C PRO A 185 -5.41 14.89 43.37
N GLY A 186 -4.74 13.75 43.55
CA GLY A 186 -5.10 12.50 42.87
C GLY A 186 -6.27 11.72 43.48
N PHE A 187 -6.69 12.03 44.71
CA PHE A 187 -7.67 11.20 45.45
C PHE A 187 -9.14 11.61 45.25
N PHE A 188 -9.39 12.87 44.83
CA PHE A 188 -10.75 13.42 44.77
C PHE A 188 -11.61 12.94 43.60
N SER A 189 -11.02 12.40 42.53
CA SER A 189 -11.83 12.02 41.36
C SER A 189 -12.63 10.73 41.56
N ALA A 190 -12.33 9.91 42.57
CA ALA A 190 -12.99 8.61 42.78
C ALA A 190 -14.09 8.66 43.87
N GLU A 191 -13.95 9.51 44.89
CA GLU A 191 -14.87 9.51 46.04
C GLU A 191 -16.13 10.37 45.81
N ALA A 192 -16.04 11.40 44.95
CA ALA A 192 -17.16 12.30 44.65
C ALA A 192 -18.35 11.62 43.94
N LEU A 193 -18.16 10.43 43.37
CA LEU A 193 -19.23 9.64 42.73
C LEU A 193 -19.97 8.70 43.69
N ILE A 194 -19.41 8.40 44.87
CA ILE A 194 -20.00 7.44 45.82
C ILE A 194 -20.95 8.15 46.80
N ASN A 195 -20.62 9.37 47.24
CA ASN A 195 -21.39 10.07 48.28
C ASN A 195 -22.61 10.86 47.75
N ASN A 196 -22.77 11.02 46.44
CA ASN A 196 -23.88 11.77 45.85
C ASN A 196 -25.19 10.97 45.69
N VAL A 197 -25.21 9.67 46.00
CA VAL A 197 -26.40 8.82 45.82
C VAL A 197 -27.21 8.61 47.10
N THR A 198 -26.68 8.87 48.30
CA THR A 198 -27.31 8.33 49.52
C THR A 198 -27.98 9.28 50.49
N ASN A 199 -27.86 10.61 50.44
CA ASN A 199 -28.52 11.45 51.46
C ASN A 199 -29.00 12.83 50.98
N TYR A 200 -30.19 12.87 50.37
CA TYR A 200 -31.01 14.09 50.26
C TYR A 200 -32.25 14.07 51.19
N ALA A 201 -32.34 13.15 52.15
CA ALA A 201 -33.57 12.96 52.94
C ALA A 201 -33.36 12.84 54.46
N LEU A 202 -32.34 13.50 55.04
CA LEU A 202 -32.14 13.52 56.50
C LEU A 202 -32.39 14.88 57.17
N ALA A 203 -32.59 15.94 56.38
CA ALA A 203 -32.87 17.29 56.91
C ALA A 203 -34.36 17.53 57.27
N GLN A 204 -35.25 16.56 57.08
CA GLN A 204 -36.68 16.65 57.46
C GLN A 204 -37.05 15.82 58.70
N THR A 205 -36.13 15.04 59.28
CA THR A 205 -36.44 14.10 60.38
C THR A 205 -35.98 14.54 61.77
N LEU A 206 -35.35 15.70 61.91
CA LEU A 206 -34.99 16.25 63.22
C LEU A 206 -35.53 17.68 63.34
N GLY A 207 -36.83 17.76 63.57
CA GLY A 207 -37.52 18.96 64.04
C GLY A 207 -37.39 19.10 65.56
N ASN A 208 -37.05 20.32 65.97
CA ASN A 208 -37.23 21.04 67.24
C ASN A 208 -35.96 21.81 67.62
#